data_AF-A0A4S8JPA4-F1
#
_entry.id   AF-A0A4S8JPA4-F1
#
_cell.length_a   1.000
_cell.length_b   1.000
_cell.length_c   1.000
_cell.angle_alpha   90.00
_cell.angle_beta   90.00
_cell.angle_gamma   90.00
#
_symmetry.space_group_name_H-M   'P 1'
#
loop_
_entity.id
_entity.type
_entity.pdbx_description
1 polymer ?
#
loop_
_entity_poly.entity_id
_entity_poly.type
_entity_poly.pdbx_seq_one_letter_code
_entity_poly.pdbx_strand_id
1 'polypeptide(L)'
;MFTRWIRPECFTENDVFPIPDLGHTRCKHPTEFFCKILTASDTSKHGGFSVPRRVAEKPFPQLDYSMQPPNQELIVRDLHDNLWTFRHIYRGQPKRHLLTTGCSLFVGAKKLKAGDSVLFIR
;
A
#
# COMPACT_ATOMS: atom_id res chain seq x y z
N MET A 1 -2.05 -12.47 -7.62
CA MET A 1 -2.20 -11.13 -7.00
C MET A 1 -3.00 -10.27 -7.95
N PHE A 2 -4.17 -9.81 -7.51
CA PHE A 2 -5.02 -8.85 -8.24
C PHE A 2 -5.52 -7.83 -7.22
N THR A 3 -5.15 -6.56 -7.42
CA THR A 3 -5.32 -5.49 -6.43
C THR A 3 -6.31 -4.45 -6.94
N ARG A 4 -7.40 -4.21 -6.19
CA ARG A 4 -8.60 -3.45 -6.62
C ARG A 4 -8.90 -2.25 -5.70
N TRP A 5 -9.63 -1.24 -6.20
CA TRP A 5 -10.20 -0.07 -5.52
C TRP A 5 -11.67 0.12 -6.02
N ILE A 6 -12.49 1.19 -5.87
CA ILE A 6 -12.49 2.59 -5.33
C ILE A 6 -13.87 2.68 -4.60
N ARG A 7 -14.03 2.99 -3.30
CA ARG A 7 -13.67 4.17 -2.45
C ARG A 7 -14.59 5.39 -2.71
N PRO A 8 -15.33 5.93 -1.71
CA PRO A 8 -15.23 5.67 -0.27
C PRO A 8 -16.23 4.53 0.12
N GLU A 9 -16.70 4.31 1.35
CA GLU A 9 -17.06 5.21 2.46
C GLU A 9 -16.16 5.08 3.70
N CYS A 10 -16.05 6.16 4.47
CA CYS A 10 -15.58 6.12 5.85
C CYS A 10 -16.81 6.14 6.76
N PHE A 11 -17.17 5.00 7.35
CA PHE A 11 -18.08 5.00 8.50
C PHE A 11 -17.27 5.22 9.78
N THR A 12 -17.48 6.37 10.40
CA THR A 12 -17.04 6.67 11.77
C THR A 12 -18.27 6.79 12.66
N GLU A 13 -18.37 5.86 13.61
CA GLU A 13 -19.28 5.88 14.78
C GLU A 13 -20.80 5.76 14.57
N ASN A 14 -21.36 4.78 15.30
CA ASN A 14 -22.68 4.80 15.95
C ASN A 14 -23.98 4.67 15.13
N ASP A 15 -23.96 4.22 13.87
CA ASP A 15 -25.17 3.72 13.19
C ASP A 15 -25.52 2.28 13.64
N VAL A 16 -26.43 2.18 14.62
CA VAL A 16 -26.97 0.90 15.13
C VAL A 16 -28.24 0.51 14.37
N PHE A 17 -28.23 -0.65 13.70
CA PHE A 17 -29.45 -1.33 13.25
C PHE A 17 -29.46 -2.82 13.65
N PRO A 18 -30.63 -3.41 13.99
CA PRO A 18 -30.68 -4.73 14.63
C PRO A 18 -30.54 -5.90 13.65
N ILE A 19 -30.05 -7.03 14.17
CA ILE A 19 -29.84 -8.29 13.45
C ILE A 19 -31.16 -9.08 13.30
N PRO A 20 -31.40 -9.68 12.12
CA PRO A 20 -32.11 -10.96 12.05
C PRO A 20 -31.36 -12.01 11.20
N ASP A 21 -30.64 -12.89 11.90
CA ASP A 21 -30.30 -14.30 11.61
C ASP A 21 -29.71 -14.76 10.22
N LEU A 22 -29.20 -15.99 10.24
CA LEU A 22 -28.86 -16.89 9.14
C LEU A 22 -27.63 -16.57 8.26
N GLY A 23 -26.54 -17.31 8.52
CA GLY A 23 -25.49 -17.61 7.54
C GLY A 23 -24.13 -16.99 7.82
N HIS A 24 -23.15 -17.83 8.17
CA HIS A 24 -21.74 -17.44 8.33
C HIS A 24 -21.01 -17.24 6.98
N THR A 25 -21.47 -16.29 6.15
CA THR A 25 -20.68 -15.78 5.03
C THR A 25 -19.59 -14.83 5.56
N ARG A 26 -18.53 -15.40 6.16
CA ARG A 26 -17.32 -14.66 6.55
C ARG A 26 -16.88 -13.78 5.38
N CYS A 27 -17.06 -12.47 5.53
CA CYS A 27 -16.87 -11.53 4.44
C CYS A 27 -15.41 -11.61 3.98
N LYS A 28 -15.18 -11.85 2.68
CA LYS A 28 -13.86 -12.16 2.10
C LYS A 28 -13.00 -10.90 1.93
N HIS A 29 -12.96 -10.05 2.96
CA HIS A 29 -12.05 -8.91 3.02
C HIS A 29 -10.61 -9.43 3.01
N PRO A 30 -9.72 -8.90 2.14
CA PRO A 30 -8.30 -9.21 2.21
C PRO A 30 -7.75 -8.78 3.58
N THR A 31 -7.24 -9.71 4.38
CA THR A 31 -6.66 -9.42 5.71
C THR A 31 -5.20 -8.91 5.63
N GLU A 32 -4.69 -8.75 4.42
CA GLU A 32 -3.31 -8.38 4.09
C GLU A 32 -3.28 -7.08 3.27
N PHE A 33 -3.64 -5.96 3.91
CA PHE A 33 -3.53 -4.61 3.34
C PHE A 33 -2.65 -3.67 4.17
N PHE A 34 -2.18 -2.61 3.52
CA PHE A 34 -1.47 -1.49 4.13
C PHE A 34 -2.02 -0.18 3.55
N CYS A 35 -2.59 0.68 4.40
CA CYS A 35 -3.01 2.03 4.02
C CYS A 35 -1.98 3.06 4.48
N LYS A 36 -1.65 4.01 3.60
CA LYS A 36 -0.77 5.15 3.88
C LYS A 36 -1.44 6.46 3.47
N ILE A 37 -1.48 7.42 4.40
CA ILE A 37 -1.67 8.84 4.07
C ILE A 37 -0.31 9.38 3.58
N LEU A 38 -0.31 10.03 2.41
CA LEU A 38 0.90 10.58 1.79
C LEU A 38 1.36 11.85 2.50
N THR A 39 2.65 11.92 2.83
CA THR A 39 3.30 13.14 3.31
C THR A 39 3.82 13.96 2.13
N ALA A 40 4.19 15.23 2.36
CA ALA A 40 4.87 16.05 1.35
C ALA A 40 6.18 15.42 0.83
N SER A 41 6.84 14.57 1.62
CA SER A 41 8.03 13.84 1.18
C SER A 41 7.70 12.72 0.19
N ASP A 42 6.55 12.05 0.36
CA ASP A 42 6.09 10.96 -0.51
C ASP A 42 5.69 11.46 -1.90
N THR A 43 5.17 12.70 -2.00
CA THR A 43 4.76 13.31 -3.28
C THR A 43 5.83 14.21 -3.91
N SER A 44 7.07 14.19 -3.39
CA SER A 44 8.18 14.96 -3.97
C SER A 44 8.79 14.26 -5.19
N LYS A 45 9.39 15.02 -6.13
CA LYS A 45 9.93 14.48 -7.41
C LYS A 45 10.96 13.36 -7.24
N HIS A 46 11.73 13.40 -6.15
CA HIS A 46 12.74 12.40 -5.79
C HIS A 46 12.33 11.59 -4.54
N GLY A 47 11.06 11.68 -4.15
CA GLY A 47 10.47 10.98 -3.02
C GLY A 47 10.28 9.50 -3.29
N GLY A 48 10.10 8.75 -2.20
CA GLY A 48 9.80 7.33 -2.22
C GLY A 48 9.00 6.95 -0.98
N PHE A 49 8.01 6.06 -1.13
CA PHE A 49 7.08 5.76 -0.07
C PHE A 49 7.76 5.02 1.09
N SER A 50 7.89 5.71 2.22
CA SER A 50 8.32 5.07 3.47
C SER A 50 7.22 4.16 4.01
N VAL A 51 7.53 2.88 4.21
CA VAL A 51 6.62 1.84 4.69
C VAL A 51 7.01 1.45 6.13
N PRO A 52 6.11 1.54 7.12
CA PRO A 52 6.37 1.05 8.47
C PRO A 52 6.54 -0.48 8.49
N ARG A 53 7.54 -0.98 9.22
CA ARG A 53 7.91 -2.42 9.20
C ARG A 53 6.73 -3.37 9.47
N ARG A 54 5.92 -3.09 10.49
CA ARG A 54 4.74 -3.90 10.89
C ARG A 54 3.69 -4.12 9.78
N VAL A 55 3.74 -3.32 8.71
CA VAL A 55 2.84 -3.39 7.55
C VAL A 55 3.57 -3.59 6.22
N ALA A 56 4.91 -3.73 6.24
CA ALA A 56 5.69 -4.19 5.09
C ALA A 56 5.65 -5.72 4.96
N GLU A 57 5.63 -6.43 6.09
CA GLU A 57 5.79 -7.89 6.19
C GLU A 57 4.55 -8.70 5.73
N LYS A 58 3.41 -8.04 5.41
CA LYS A 58 2.18 -8.68 4.92
C LYS A 58 1.94 -8.52 3.40
N PRO A 59 1.78 -7.30 2.84
CA PRO A 59 1.40 -7.15 1.44
C PRO A 59 2.54 -7.49 0.47
N PHE A 60 3.79 -7.29 0.88
CA PHE A 60 4.96 -7.48 0.01
C PHE A 60 5.59 -8.87 0.21
N PRO A 61 6.16 -9.49 -0.85
CA PRO A 61 7.00 -10.67 -0.69
C PRO A 61 8.20 -10.38 0.24
N GLN A 62 8.69 -11.42 0.92
CA GLN A 62 9.86 -11.27 1.78
C GLN A 62 11.10 -10.84 0.97
N LEU A 63 11.92 -9.98 1.56
CA LEU A 63 13.22 -9.61 0.99
C LEU A 63 14.25 -10.70 1.30
N ASP A 64 15.13 -10.99 0.35
CA ASP A 64 16.39 -11.65 0.65
C ASP A 64 17.28 -10.65 1.42
N TYR A 65 17.55 -10.97 2.69
CA TYR A 65 18.36 -10.16 3.60
C TYR A 65 19.87 -10.45 3.52
N SER A 66 20.31 -11.44 2.72
CA SER A 66 21.73 -11.66 2.43
C SER A 66 22.29 -10.58 1.49
N MET A 67 21.46 -10.07 0.59
CA MET A 67 21.77 -9.01 -0.37
C MET A 67 22.05 -7.68 0.32
N GLN A 68 23.00 -6.90 -0.20
CA GLN A 68 23.39 -5.60 0.38
C GLN A 68 23.24 -4.45 -0.63
N PRO A 69 22.28 -3.52 -0.44
CA PRO A 69 21.15 -3.57 0.50
C PRO A 69 20.05 -4.56 0.06
N PRO A 70 19.26 -5.14 1.00
CA PRO A 70 18.13 -6.00 0.67
C PRO A 70 17.11 -5.25 -0.17
N ASN A 71 16.84 -5.73 -1.39
CA ASN A 71 15.91 -5.09 -2.31
C ASN A 71 15.30 -6.08 -3.32
N GLN A 72 14.12 -5.75 -3.83
CA GLN A 72 13.39 -6.51 -4.86
C GLN A 72 12.61 -5.54 -5.76
N GLU A 73 12.18 -6.03 -6.91
CA GLU A 73 11.18 -5.35 -7.75
C GLU A 73 9.77 -5.87 -7.42
N LEU A 74 8.79 -4.96 -7.38
CA LEU A 74 7.37 -5.27 -7.18
C LEU A 74 6.59 -4.78 -8.39
N ILE A 75 5.83 -5.67 -9.03
CA ILE A 75 4.87 -5.30 -10.08
C ILE A 75 3.47 -5.33 -9.45
N VAL A 76 2.85 -4.16 -9.31
CA VAL A 76 1.53 -3.97 -8.69
C VAL A 76 0.53 -3.57 -9.78
N ARG A 77 -0.70 -4.09 -9.73
CA ARG A 77 -1.77 -3.69 -10.66
C ARG A 77 -2.72 -2.68 -10.01
N ASP A 78 -3.17 -1.68 -10.76
CA ASP A 78 -4.24 -0.78 -10.30
C ASP A 78 -5.64 -1.18 -10.77
N LEU A 79 -6.64 -0.40 -10.37
CA LEU A 79 -8.06 -0.63 -10.61
C LEU A 79 -8.47 -0.58 -12.09
N HIS A 80 -7.65 0.01 -12.96
CA HIS A 80 -7.89 0.11 -14.40
C HIS A 80 -6.87 -0.76 -15.17
N ASP A 81 -6.47 -1.87 -14.53
CA ASP A 81 -5.52 -2.88 -15.00
C ASP A 81 -4.09 -2.41 -15.34
N ASN A 82 -3.73 -1.14 -15.07
CA ASN A 82 -2.37 -0.64 -15.32
C ASN A 82 -1.36 -1.31 -14.38
N LEU A 83 -0.20 -1.66 -14.91
CA LEU A 83 0.93 -2.19 -14.14
C LEU A 83 1.87 -1.07 -13.68
N TRP A 84 2.27 -1.14 -12.42
CA TRP A 84 3.16 -0.18 -11.75
C TRP A 84 4.33 -0.92 -11.13
N THR A 85 5.53 -0.65 -11.64
CA THR A 85 6.78 -1.24 -11.16
C THR A 85 7.40 -0.38 -10.06
N PHE A 86 7.58 -0.95 -8.87
CA PHE A 86 8.20 -0.29 -7.72
C PHE A 86 9.45 -1.03 -7.25
N ARG A 87 10.53 -0.31 -6.94
CA ARG A 87 11.69 -0.91 -6.26
C ARG A 87 11.50 -0.85 -4.74
N HIS A 88 11.28 -2.00 -4.11
CA HIS A 88 11.21 -2.16 -2.65
C HIS A 88 12.61 -2.41 -2.10
N ILE A 89 13.05 -1.60 -1.14
CA ILE A 89 14.41 -1.62 -0.59
C ILE A 89 14.41 -1.36 0.92
N TYR A 90 15.16 -2.16 1.68
CA TYR A 90 15.35 -2.00 3.12
C TYR A 90 16.70 -1.35 3.40
N ARG A 91 16.69 -0.04 3.71
CA ARG A 91 17.93 0.77 3.85
C ARG A 91 17.79 1.93 4.83
N GLY A 92 18.88 2.69 4.96
CA GLY A 92 18.98 3.89 5.80
C GLY A 92 19.32 3.59 7.25
N GLN A 93 19.44 4.64 8.04
CA GLN A 93 19.60 4.60 9.49
C GLN A 93 18.46 5.42 10.13
N PRO A 94 17.72 4.88 11.12
CA PRO A 94 17.51 3.44 11.30
C PRO A 94 17.00 2.77 10.01
N LYS A 95 17.24 1.46 9.85
CA LYS A 95 16.83 0.71 8.67
C LYS A 95 15.30 0.70 8.55
N ARG A 96 14.80 0.98 7.35
CA ARG A 96 13.37 1.09 7.04
C ARG A 96 13.05 0.59 5.63
N HIS A 97 11.82 0.12 5.43
CA HIS A 97 11.31 -0.27 4.13
C HIS A 97 10.92 0.98 3.34
N LEU A 98 11.39 1.06 2.09
CA LEU A 98 11.07 2.13 1.16
C LEU A 98 10.62 1.51 -0.16
N LEU A 99 9.57 2.05 -0.76
CA LEU A 99 9.39 1.99 -2.22
C LEU A 99 10.12 3.21 -2.80
N THR A 100 10.84 3.06 -3.91
CA THR A 100 11.70 4.14 -4.47
C THR A 100 11.43 4.39 -5.94
N THR A 101 12.08 3.65 -6.85
CA THR A 101 11.76 3.67 -8.29
C THR A 101 10.26 3.44 -8.48
N GLY A 102 9.64 4.17 -9.42
CA GLY A 102 8.19 4.11 -9.70
C GLY A 102 7.32 5.08 -8.89
N CYS A 103 7.72 5.49 -7.67
CA CYS A 103 6.86 6.29 -6.78
C CYS A 103 6.45 7.63 -7.40
N SER A 104 7.40 8.42 -7.91
CA SER A 104 7.11 9.74 -8.49
C SER A 104 6.32 9.66 -9.80
N LEU A 105 6.49 8.60 -10.60
CA LEU A 105 5.67 8.34 -11.80
C LEU A 105 4.22 8.01 -11.41
N PHE A 106 4.03 7.13 -10.42
CA PHE A 106 2.71 6.78 -9.90
C PHE A 106 1.99 8.01 -9.31
N VAL A 107 2.68 8.80 -8.48
CA VAL A 107 2.15 10.06 -7.92
C VAL A 107 1.72 11.02 -9.03
N GLY A 108 2.59 11.25 -10.03
CA GLY A 108 2.31 12.17 -11.13
C GLY A 108 1.12 11.72 -11.99
N ALA A 109 1.11 10.45 -12.41
CA ALA A 109 0.05 9.90 -13.25
C ALA A 109 -1.31 9.82 -12.55
N LYS A 110 -1.33 9.51 -11.24
CA LYS A 110 -2.54 9.52 -10.40
C LYS A 110 -2.86 10.90 -9.79
N LYS A 111 -2.06 11.93 -10.10
CA LYS A 111 -2.20 13.33 -9.65
C LYS A 111 -2.28 13.50 -8.12
N LEU A 112 -1.63 12.60 -7.38
CA LEU A 112 -1.71 12.51 -5.92
C LEU A 112 -0.95 13.64 -5.21
N LYS A 113 -1.45 14.03 -4.03
CA LYS A 113 -0.97 15.12 -3.19
C LYS A 113 -0.76 14.65 -1.75
N ALA A 114 -0.05 15.46 -0.95
CA ALA A 114 0.02 15.24 0.49
C ALA A 114 -1.40 15.30 1.09
N GLY A 115 -1.73 14.35 1.98
CA GLY A 115 -3.08 14.12 2.50
C GLY A 115 -3.88 13.05 1.76
N ASP A 116 -3.56 12.73 0.50
CA ASP A 116 -4.20 11.60 -0.20
C ASP A 116 -3.82 10.25 0.43
N SER A 117 -4.63 9.22 0.19
CA SER A 117 -4.38 7.86 0.67
C SER A 117 -3.93 6.93 -0.47
N VAL A 118 -2.93 6.09 -0.20
CA VAL A 118 -2.53 4.95 -1.04
C VAL A 118 -2.67 3.65 -0.24
N LEU A 119 -3.37 2.67 -0.79
CA LEU A 119 -3.56 1.34 -0.21
C LEU A 119 -2.84 0.28 -1.07
N PHE A 120 -2.10 -0.61 -0.43
CA PHE A 120 -1.53 -1.83 -1.00
C PHE A 120 -2.31 -3.03 -0.44
N ILE A 121 -2.59 -4.02 -1.30
CA ILE A 121 -3.27 -5.29 -0.97
C ILE A 121 -2.44 -6.43 -1.62
N ARG A 122 -2.73 -7.69 -1.32
CA ARG A 122 -2.07 -8.90 -1.84
C ARG A 122 -3.05 -9.82 -2.60
#